data_AF-A0A9D8N3E0-F1
#
_entry.id   AF-A0A9D8N3E0-F1
#
_cell.length_a   1.000
_cell.length_b   1.000
_cell.length_c   1.000
_cell.angle_alpha   90.00
_cell.angle_beta   90.00
_cell.angle_gamma   90.00
#
_symmetry.space_group_name_H-M   'P 1'
#
loop_
_entity.id
_entity.type
_entity.pdbx_description
1 polymer ?
#
loop_
_entity_poly.entity_id
_entity_poly.type
_entity_poly.pdbx_seq_one_letter_code
_entity_poly.pdbx_strand_id
1 'polypeptide(L)'
;MNVKHDFLLDKNGKDIIAYHGTYYVFDYFLPLSHFGSKQGANTVLNEGKWKRDKNIDITKPLIIPVHLKYGNYMEIPDLNDHYVQDWQAIVLCLLQDATIISDINHVEKWQNIEQKCNRVASKPLTYQYDFICEPIKHDIDINQIKAELSCDCLYDKATNENLFFQRMILFLESIGIDGFVYANFTECAGQNSYIVFRSNNVIRLDKNVAPMVVHQDINALNDIQSRFKAGYRPRCMDKAEKDSWIKKLHDFYDFRIAEMARQHQNPGADK
;
A
#
# COMPACT_ATOMS: atom_id res chain seq x y z
N MET A 1 -15.77 -1.09 29.74
CA MET A 1 -14.93 -0.05 29.12
C MET A 1 -13.90 -0.78 28.28
N ASN A 2 -13.87 -0.58 26.96
CA ASN A 2 -12.82 -1.16 26.13
C ASN A 2 -11.53 -0.39 26.38
N VAL A 3 -10.48 -1.07 26.84
CA VAL A 3 -9.15 -0.48 26.97
C VAL A 3 -8.69 -0.13 25.56
N LYS A 4 -8.51 1.15 25.27
CA LYS A 4 -7.99 1.61 23.98
C LYS A 4 -6.49 1.38 24.02
N HIS A 5 -6.02 0.42 23.23
CA HIS A 5 -4.60 0.13 23.11
C HIS A 5 -3.98 1.12 22.12
N ASP A 6 -2.80 1.66 22.45
CA ASP A 6 -2.11 2.64 21.60
C ASP A 6 -1.40 1.98 20.41
N PHE A 7 -1.12 0.67 20.50
CA PHE A 7 -0.34 -0.09 19.52
C PHE A 7 -1.07 -1.35 19.04
N LEU A 8 -0.64 -1.84 17.87
CA LEU A 8 -1.05 -3.14 17.36
C LEU A 8 -0.65 -4.25 18.33
N LEU A 9 -1.59 -5.15 18.59
CA LEU A 9 -1.40 -6.29 19.49
C LEU A 9 -1.45 -7.60 18.72
N ASP A 10 -0.69 -8.59 19.19
CA ASP A 10 -0.80 -9.97 18.76
C ASP A 10 -2.06 -10.63 19.34
N LYS A 11 -2.29 -11.89 18.95
CA LYS A 11 -3.43 -12.70 19.44
C LYS A 11 -3.47 -12.90 20.96
N ASN A 12 -2.36 -12.65 21.66
CA ASN A 12 -2.24 -12.76 23.11
C ASN A 12 -2.37 -11.39 23.81
N GLY A 13 -2.62 -10.32 23.05
CA GLY A 13 -2.73 -8.96 23.58
C GLY A 13 -1.38 -8.28 23.84
N LYS A 14 -0.27 -8.77 23.27
CA LYS A 14 1.05 -8.17 23.41
C LYS A 14 1.38 -7.28 22.22
N ASP A 15 2.02 -6.14 22.47
CA ASP A 15 2.48 -5.23 21.41
C ASP A 15 3.30 -5.96 20.35
N ILE A 16 2.92 -5.75 19.09
CA ILE A 16 3.66 -6.21 17.93
C ILE A 16 4.86 -5.29 17.74
N ILE A 17 6.05 -5.90 17.65
CA ILE A 17 7.26 -5.23 17.18
C ILE A 17 7.47 -5.67 15.74
N ALA A 18 7.32 -4.74 14.81
CA ALA A 18 7.66 -4.94 13.41
C ALA A 18 9.06 -4.40 13.12
N TYR A 19 9.61 -4.75 11.96
CA TYR A 19 10.99 -4.43 11.61
C TYR A 19 11.06 -3.92 10.17
N HIS A 20 11.90 -2.91 9.97
CA HIS A 20 12.25 -2.39 8.66
C HIS A 20 13.74 -2.61 8.39
N GLY A 21 14.06 -3.28 7.28
CA GLY A 21 15.43 -3.48 6.81
C GLY A 21 15.82 -2.37 5.84
N THR A 22 16.92 -1.67 6.10
CA THR A 22 17.41 -0.58 5.25
C THR A 22 18.93 -0.42 5.34
N TYR A 23 19.51 0.33 4.42
CA TYR A 23 20.89 0.82 4.51
C TYR A 23 20.96 2.34 4.69
N TYR A 24 19.82 3.02 4.74
CA TYR A 24 19.75 4.46 4.89
C TYR A 24 19.63 4.87 6.36
N VAL A 25 20.27 6.00 6.69
CA VAL A 25 20.07 6.69 7.96
C VAL A 25 19.07 7.82 7.72
N PHE A 26 17.91 7.72 8.35
CA PHE A 26 16.84 8.73 8.30
C PHE A 26 16.17 8.84 9.68
N ASP A 27 15.33 9.84 9.89
CA ASP A 27 14.61 10.06 11.15
C ASP A 27 13.21 9.48 11.16
N TYR A 28 12.49 9.62 10.05
CA TYR A 28 11.09 9.22 9.90
C TYR A 28 10.89 8.32 8.68
N PHE A 29 9.87 7.46 8.75
CA PHE A 29 9.44 6.62 7.64
C PHE A 29 8.53 7.42 6.72
N LEU A 30 8.70 7.29 5.41
CA LEU A 30 7.75 7.86 4.45
C LEU A 30 6.44 7.03 4.41
N PRO A 31 5.34 7.62 3.93
CA PRO A 31 4.11 6.86 3.67
C PRO A 31 4.36 5.63 2.81
N LEU A 32 3.56 4.60 3.05
CA LEU A 32 3.67 3.28 2.42
C LEU A 32 4.97 2.53 2.75
N SER A 33 5.68 2.92 3.83
CA SER A 33 6.81 2.13 4.32
C SER A 33 6.35 0.73 4.73
N HIS A 34 7.15 -0.25 4.35
CA HIS A 34 6.92 -1.67 4.62
C HIS A 34 7.59 -2.10 5.94
N PHE A 35 6.86 -2.84 6.76
CA PHE A 35 7.31 -3.39 8.04
C PHE A 35 6.90 -4.85 8.15
N GLY A 36 7.85 -5.73 8.43
CA GLY A 36 7.58 -7.14 8.56
C GLY A 36 8.20 -7.72 9.80
N SER A 37 8.48 -9.02 9.76
CA SER A 37 9.26 -9.67 10.79
C SER A 37 10.74 -9.30 10.71
N LYS A 38 11.46 -9.57 11.79
CA LYS A 38 12.93 -9.42 11.80
C LYS A 38 13.59 -10.30 10.74
N GLN A 39 13.03 -11.48 10.48
CA GLN A 39 13.52 -12.39 9.45
C GLN A 39 13.32 -11.80 8.05
N GLY A 40 12.11 -11.31 7.74
CA GLY A 40 11.83 -10.64 6.46
C GLY A 40 12.76 -9.44 6.21
N ALA A 41 12.96 -8.60 7.23
CA ALA A 41 13.92 -7.49 7.16
C ALA A 41 15.35 -7.96 6.84
N ASN A 42 15.79 -9.09 7.39
CA ASN A 42 17.10 -9.68 7.03
C ASN A 42 17.11 -10.22 5.59
N THR A 43 16.04 -10.87 5.14
CA THR A 43 15.92 -11.37 3.77
C THR A 43 16.11 -10.24 2.76
N VAL A 44 15.38 -9.13 2.92
CA VAL A 44 15.46 -7.95 2.04
C VAL A 44 16.86 -7.34 1.98
N LEU A 45 17.55 -7.29 3.13
CA LEU A 45 18.93 -6.78 3.18
C LEU A 45 19.89 -7.68 2.38
N ASN A 46 19.63 -8.99 2.32
CA ASN A 46 20.46 -9.98 1.64
C ASN A 46 20.15 -10.15 0.14
N GLU A 47 18.97 -9.73 -0.34
CA GLU A 47 18.59 -9.83 -1.77
C GLU A 47 19.51 -9.03 -2.72
N GLY A 48 20.30 -8.09 -2.19
CA GLY A 48 21.29 -7.35 -2.97
C GLY A 48 20.71 -6.34 -3.96
N LYS A 49 19.39 -6.08 -3.93
CA LYS A 49 18.72 -5.03 -4.73
C LYS A 49 19.34 -3.64 -4.51
N TRP A 50 19.90 -3.41 -3.33
CA TRP A 50 20.56 -2.15 -2.90
C TRP A 50 21.93 -1.89 -3.52
N LYS A 51 22.54 -2.87 -4.19
CA LYS A 51 23.88 -2.73 -4.81
C LYS A 51 23.93 -1.74 -5.99
N ARG A 52 22.79 -1.19 -6.40
CA ARG A 52 22.67 -0.26 -7.54
C ARG A 52 22.82 1.21 -7.15
N ASP A 53 22.66 1.55 -5.87
CA ASP A 53 22.83 2.93 -5.41
C ASP A 53 24.26 3.15 -4.89
N LYS A 54 24.97 4.08 -5.54
CA LYS A 54 26.36 4.41 -5.20
C LYS A 54 26.50 5.17 -3.89
N ASN A 55 25.41 5.72 -3.36
CA ASN A 55 25.41 6.53 -2.14
C ASN A 55 25.12 5.70 -0.88
N ILE A 56 24.93 4.39 -1.03
CA ILE A 56 24.61 3.48 0.08
C ILE A 56 25.87 2.73 0.53
N ASP A 57 26.14 2.78 1.84
CA ASP A 57 27.13 1.90 2.46
C ASP A 57 26.51 0.52 2.74
N ILE A 58 26.61 -0.40 1.77
CA ILE A 58 26.08 -1.76 1.89
C ILE A 58 26.75 -2.59 2.99
N THR A 59 27.82 -2.09 3.62
CA THR A 59 28.47 -2.77 4.74
C THR A 59 27.80 -2.48 6.09
N LYS A 60 26.85 -1.55 6.11
CA LYS A 60 26.14 -1.10 7.32
C LYS A 60 24.63 -1.32 7.20
N PRO A 61 24.16 -2.59 7.15
CA PRO A 61 22.74 -2.88 7.19
C PRO A 61 22.15 -2.41 8.53
N LEU A 62 20.95 -1.85 8.48
CA LEU A 62 20.17 -1.42 9.62
C LEU A 62 18.85 -2.20 9.65
N ILE A 63 18.53 -2.72 10.83
CA ILE A 63 17.21 -3.29 11.12
C ILE A 63 16.60 -2.41 12.20
N ILE A 64 15.57 -1.67 11.84
CA ILE A 64 14.92 -0.69 12.71
C ILE A 64 13.67 -1.36 13.31
N PRO A 65 13.67 -1.68 14.63
CA PRO A 65 12.47 -2.14 15.32
C PRO A 65 11.49 -0.97 15.52
N VAL A 66 10.20 -1.24 15.32
CA VAL A 66 9.14 -0.25 15.46
C VAL A 66 7.93 -0.79 16.20
N HIS A 67 7.25 0.10 16.94
CA HIS A 67 5.85 -0.08 17.27
C HIS A 67 4.98 0.56 16.19
N LEU A 68 3.92 -0.15 15.80
CA LEU A 68 2.89 0.35 14.91
C LEU A 68 1.67 0.72 15.73
N LYS A 69 1.12 1.92 15.52
CA LYS A 69 -0.10 2.35 16.21
C LYS A 69 -1.27 1.46 15.84
N TYR A 70 -2.17 1.27 16.81
CA TYR A 70 -3.45 0.62 16.56
C TYR A 70 -4.24 1.42 15.51
N GLY A 71 -4.75 0.72 14.50
CA GLY A 71 -5.51 1.28 13.39
C GLY A 71 -6.32 0.20 12.69
N ASN A 72 -7.20 0.60 11.77
CA ASN A 72 -7.96 -0.30 10.93
C ASN A 72 -7.13 -0.65 9.68
N TYR A 73 -6.33 -1.71 9.80
CA TYR A 73 -5.52 -2.21 8.69
C TYR A 73 -6.38 -3.11 7.81
N MET A 74 -6.45 -2.78 6.53
CA MET A 74 -7.12 -3.61 5.54
C MET A 74 -6.23 -4.78 5.15
N GLU A 75 -6.79 -5.99 5.20
CA GLU A 75 -6.10 -7.16 4.68
C GLU A 75 -6.04 -7.13 3.15
N ILE A 76 -4.85 -7.28 2.59
CA ILE A 76 -4.61 -7.37 1.14
C ILE A 76 -3.77 -8.61 0.82
N PRO A 77 -3.75 -9.02 -0.46
CA PRO A 77 -2.73 -9.93 -0.98
C PRO A 77 -1.30 -9.41 -0.81
N ASP A 78 -0.37 -10.34 -0.63
CA ASP A 78 1.06 -10.05 -0.74
C ASP A 78 1.38 -9.58 -2.17
N LEU A 79 2.03 -8.42 -2.25
CA LEU A 79 2.37 -7.76 -3.50
C LEU A 79 3.85 -8.03 -3.77
N ASN A 80 4.16 -8.49 -4.98
CA ASN A 80 5.51 -8.95 -5.30
C ASN A 80 6.58 -7.84 -5.20
N ASP A 81 6.24 -6.60 -5.58
CA ASP A 81 7.20 -5.49 -5.62
C ASP A 81 6.63 -4.13 -5.16
N HIS A 82 5.36 -4.08 -4.73
CA HIS A 82 4.67 -2.86 -4.26
C HIS A 82 4.75 -1.66 -5.23
N TYR A 83 4.72 -1.90 -6.55
CA TYR A 83 4.79 -0.83 -7.53
C TYR A 83 3.47 -0.06 -7.62
N VAL A 84 3.51 1.15 -8.18
CA VAL A 84 2.33 2.01 -8.40
C VAL A 84 1.18 1.25 -9.07
N GLN A 85 1.48 0.36 -10.02
CA GLN A 85 0.47 -0.41 -10.73
C GLN A 85 -0.30 -1.38 -9.84
N ASP A 86 0.35 -1.93 -8.80
CA ASP A 86 -0.28 -2.83 -7.83
C ASP A 86 -1.30 -2.06 -6.98
N TRP A 87 -0.90 -0.85 -6.55
CA TRP A 87 -1.77 0.06 -5.79
C TRP A 87 -2.97 0.55 -6.61
N GLN A 88 -2.80 0.81 -7.90
CA GLN A 88 -3.91 1.14 -8.80
C GLN A 88 -4.95 0.02 -8.85
N ALA A 89 -4.51 -1.24 -8.91
CA ALA A 89 -5.39 -2.39 -8.92
C ALA A 89 -6.20 -2.51 -7.61
N ILE A 90 -5.54 -2.30 -6.46
CA ILE A 90 -6.20 -2.28 -5.14
C ILE A 90 -7.28 -1.18 -5.07
N VAL A 91 -6.91 0.07 -5.38
CA VAL A 91 -7.85 1.21 -5.34
C VAL A 91 -9.06 0.97 -6.23
N LEU A 92 -8.84 0.41 -7.41
CA LEU A 92 -9.93 0.07 -8.30
C LEU A 92 -10.89 -0.94 -7.67
N CYS A 93 -10.37 -2.07 -7.20
CA CYS A 93 -11.17 -3.15 -6.62
C CYS A 93 -12.03 -2.60 -5.48
N LEU A 94 -11.46 -1.75 -4.62
CA LEU A 94 -12.18 -1.11 -3.52
C LEU A 94 -13.31 -0.21 -4.01
N LEU A 95 -13.08 0.58 -5.05
CA LEU A 95 -14.06 1.55 -5.56
C LEU A 95 -15.18 0.93 -6.40
N GLN A 96 -14.93 -0.21 -7.05
CA GLN A 96 -15.88 -0.80 -8.01
C GLN A 96 -16.59 -2.05 -7.49
N ASP A 97 -15.94 -2.84 -6.64
CA ASP A 97 -16.48 -4.08 -6.10
C ASP A 97 -15.62 -4.61 -4.94
N ALA A 98 -15.74 -4.00 -3.75
CA ALA A 98 -14.96 -4.36 -2.57
C ALA A 98 -15.13 -5.84 -2.14
N THR A 99 -16.20 -6.51 -2.58
CA THR A 99 -16.41 -7.95 -2.34
C THR A 99 -15.31 -8.82 -2.95
N ILE A 100 -14.67 -8.31 -4.01
CA ILE A 100 -13.59 -9.02 -4.68
C ILE A 100 -12.35 -9.11 -3.80
N ILE A 101 -12.11 -8.15 -2.90
CA ILE A 101 -10.98 -8.21 -1.96
C ILE A 101 -11.34 -9.13 -0.78
N SER A 102 -12.58 -9.06 -0.29
CA SER A 102 -13.01 -9.89 0.85
C SER A 102 -13.16 -11.38 0.53
N ASP A 103 -13.49 -11.73 -0.71
CA ASP A 103 -13.74 -13.12 -1.14
C ASP A 103 -12.45 -13.91 -1.43
N ILE A 104 -11.27 -13.28 -1.37
CA ILE A 104 -9.96 -13.91 -1.66
C ILE A 104 -9.60 -15.00 -0.64
N ASN A 105 -10.34 -15.10 0.46
CA ASN A 105 -10.11 -16.08 1.52
C ASN A 105 -10.49 -17.53 1.15
N HIS A 106 -11.05 -17.77 -0.03
CA HIS A 106 -11.44 -19.11 -0.44
C HIS A 106 -10.95 -19.43 -1.85
N VAL A 107 -10.57 -20.70 -2.04
CA VAL A 107 -10.11 -21.36 -3.27
C VAL A 107 -11.17 -21.21 -4.38
N GLU A 108 -11.33 -20.01 -4.91
CA GLU A 108 -12.12 -19.79 -6.11
C GLU A 108 -11.31 -20.29 -7.30
N LYS A 109 -11.95 -21.10 -8.14
CA LYS A 109 -11.35 -21.55 -9.39
C LYS A 109 -11.03 -20.32 -10.25
N TRP A 110 -9.86 -20.31 -10.89
CA TRP A 110 -9.39 -19.29 -11.85
C TRP A 110 -10.47 -18.62 -12.71
N GLN A 111 -11.41 -19.41 -13.22
CA GLN A 111 -12.53 -18.95 -14.04
C GLN A 111 -13.43 -17.92 -13.32
N ASN A 112 -13.60 -18.01 -12.01
CA ASN A 112 -14.38 -17.05 -11.23
C ASN A 112 -13.65 -15.72 -11.08
N ILE A 113 -12.33 -15.75 -10.89
CA ILE A 113 -11.50 -14.54 -10.78
C ILE A 113 -11.49 -13.79 -12.11
N GLU A 114 -11.28 -14.48 -13.23
CA GLU A 114 -11.32 -13.88 -14.56
C GLU A 114 -12.69 -13.23 -14.85
N GLN A 115 -13.78 -13.91 -14.48
CA GLN A 115 -15.13 -13.35 -14.61
C GLN A 115 -15.34 -12.11 -13.73
N LYS A 116 -14.87 -12.14 -12.47
CA LYS A 116 -14.92 -10.98 -11.55
C LYS A 116 -14.11 -9.80 -12.10
N CYS A 117 -12.89 -10.04 -12.58
CA CYS A 117 -12.03 -9.03 -13.21
C CYS A 117 -12.71 -8.41 -14.44
N ASN A 118 -13.25 -9.24 -15.33
CA ASN A 118 -13.96 -8.79 -16.52
C ASN A 118 -15.21 -7.96 -16.19
N ARG A 119 -15.94 -8.33 -15.13
CA ARG A 119 -17.10 -7.59 -14.63
C ARG A 119 -16.71 -6.23 -14.08
N VAL A 120 -15.61 -6.11 -13.33
CA VAL A 120 -15.11 -4.81 -12.86
C VAL A 120 -14.67 -3.95 -14.03
N ALA A 121 -13.92 -4.52 -14.95
CA ALA A 121 -13.34 -3.79 -16.07
C ALA A 121 -14.38 -3.34 -17.11
N SER A 122 -15.62 -3.84 -17.05
CA SER A 122 -16.73 -3.39 -17.90
C SER A 122 -17.60 -2.29 -17.28
N LYS A 123 -17.40 -1.97 -16.00
CA LYS A 123 -18.13 -0.87 -15.35
C LYS A 123 -17.56 0.49 -15.75
N PRO A 124 -18.39 1.54 -15.86
CA PRO A 124 -17.90 2.90 -15.96
C PRO A 124 -17.00 3.27 -14.78
N LEU A 125 -15.98 4.08 -15.03
CA LEU A 125 -15.08 4.54 -13.98
C LEU A 125 -15.81 5.53 -13.05
N THR A 126 -15.57 5.40 -11.75
CA THR A 126 -16.01 6.40 -10.78
C THR A 126 -15.10 7.63 -10.89
N TYR A 127 -15.62 8.81 -10.59
CA TYR A 127 -14.81 10.02 -10.58
C TYR A 127 -13.68 9.94 -9.56
N GLN A 128 -13.86 9.24 -8.43
CA GLN A 128 -12.82 9.06 -7.42
C GLN A 128 -11.65 8.27 -7.98
N TYR A 129 -11.92 7.20 -8.72
CA TYR A 129 -10.87 6.41 -9.34
C TYR A 129 -10.09 7.26 -10.34
N ASP A 130 -10.80 7.99 -11.20
CA ASP A 130 -10.17 8.86 -12.19
C ASP A 130 -9.40 10.00 -11.54
N PHE A 131 -9.90 10.60 -10.46
CA PHE A 131 -9.19 11.61 -9.68
C PHE A 131 -7.89 11.06 -9.09
N ILE A 132 -7.93 9.91 -8.43
CA ILE A 132 -6.73 9.30 -7.81
C ILE A 132 -5.68 8.98 -8.88
N CYS A 133 -6.11 8.42 -10.03
CA CYS A 133 -5.21 7.96 -11.09
C CYS A 133 -4.88 9.03 -12.15
N GLU A 134 -5.49 10.22 -12.10
CA GLU A 134 -5.29 11.32 -13.07
C GLU A 134 -3.81 11.64 -13.33
N PRO A 135 -2.93 11.77 -12.30
CA PRO A 135 -1.53 12.14 -12.51
C PRO A 135 -0.74 11.12 -13.35
N ILE A 136 -1.25 9.90 -13.46
CA ILE A 136 -0.62 8.83 -14.25
C ILE A 136 -1.18 8.81 -15.67
N LYS A 137 -2.42 9.26 -15.88
CA LYS A 137 -3.09 9.30 -17.19
C LYS A 137 -2.69 10.52 -18.01
N HIS A 138 -2.39 11.63 -17.36
CA HIS A 138 -2.06 12.89 -17.99
C HIS A 138 -0.77 13.45 -17.40
N ASP A 139 0.03 14.11 -18.24
CA ASP A 139 1.17 14.91 -17.79
C ASP A 139 0.64 16.18 -17.11
N ILE A 140 0.24 16.07 -15.84
CA ILE A 140 -0.17 17.19 -15.01
C ILE A 140 1.01 18.16 -14.85
N ASP A 141 0.73 19.47 -14.93
CA ASP A 141 1.75 20.49 -14.71
C ASP A 141 2.43 20.34 -13.34
N ILE A 142 3.76 20.45 -13.33
CA ILE A 142 4.56 20.26 -12.12
C ILE A 142 4.22 21.26 -11.00
N ASN A 143 3.75 22.47 -11.34
CA ASN A 143 3.35 23.45 -10.33
C ASN A 143 2.02 23.06 -9.68
N GLN A 144 1.10 22.46 -10.44
CA GLN A 144 -0.14 21.90 -9.89
C GLN A 144 0.17 20.73 -8.94
N ILE A 145 1.10 19.84 -9.33
CA ILE A 145 1.55 18.75 -8.45
C ILE A 145 2.14 19.29 -7.14
N LYS A 146 3.06 20.26 -7.25
CA LYS A 146 3.66 20.92 -6.06
C LYS A 146 2.60 21.57 -5.17
N ALA A 147 1.64 22.27 -5.77
CA ALA A 147 0.58 22.94 -5.02
C ALA A 147 -0.25 21.93 -4.22
N GLU A 148 -0.67 20.83 -4.84
CA GLU A 148 -1.49 19.84 -4.14
C GLU A 148 -0.71 19.01 -3.11
N LEU A 149 0.52 18.59 -3.43
CA LEU A 149 1.39 17.91 -2.45
C LEU A 149 1.70 18.80 -1.25
N SER A 150 1.71 20.12 -1.41
CA SER A 150 1.90 21.03 -0.27
C SER A 150 0.70 21.07 0.68
N CYS A 151 -0.47 20.58 0.28
CA CYS A 151 -1.67 20.53 1.12
C CYS A 151 -1.63 19.40 2.16
N ASP A 152 -0.82 18.38 1.95
CA ASP A 152 -0.63 17.28 2.90
C ASP A 152 0.83 16.82 2.78
N CYS A 153 1.69 17.22 3.73
CA CYS A 153 3.15 17.05 3.64
C CYS A 153 3.62 15.58 3.79
N LEU A 154 3.07 14.69 2.98
CA LEU A 154 3.39 13.27 2.93
C LEU A 154 4.68 12.99 2.17
N TYR A 155 4.96 13.78 1.14
CA TYR A 155 6.12 13.64 0.27
C TYR A 155 6.75 15.00 0.01
N ASP A 156 8.09 15.04 -0.06
CA ASP A 156 8.89 16.24 -0.33
C ASP A 156 9.16 16.46 -1.83
N LYS A 157 9.10 15.38 -2.62
CA LYS A 157 9.36 15.39 -4.05
C LYS A 157 8.07 15.48 -4.86
N ALA A 158 7.98 16.45 -5.76
CA ALA A 158 6.87 16.58 -6.68
C ALA A 158 6.99 15.62 -7.87
N THR A 159 6.27 14.50 -7.81
CA THR A 159 6.14 13.51 -8.90
C THR A 159 4.67 13.08 -9.03
N ASN A 160 4.32 12.55 -10.22
CA ASN A 160 3.00 11.96 -10.46
C ASN A 160 2.71 10.79 -9.49
N GLU A 161 3.74 10.01 -9.17
CA GLU A 161 3.66 8.85 -8.27
C GLU A 161 3.32 9.29 -6.83
N ASN A 162 4.00 10.31 -6.31
CA ASN A 162 3.74 10.82 -4.97
C ASN A 162 2.36 11.47 -4.87
N LEU A 163 1.91 12.16 -5.94
CA LEU A 163 0.56 12.71 -5.98
C LEU A 163 -0.51 11.60 -5.99
N PHE A 164 -0.29 10.55 -6.76
CA PHE A 164 -1.14 9.36 -6.75
C PHE A 164 -1.22 8.74 -5.34
N PHE A 165 -0.08 8.51 -4.68
CA PHE A 165 -0.06 7.91 -3.35
C PHE A 165 -0.75 8.78 -2.30
N GLN A 166 -0.55 10.09 -2.33
CA GLN A 166 -1.26 11.00 -1.43
C GLN A 166 -2.78 10.96 -1.64
N ARG A 167 -3.26 11.05 -2.90
CA ARG A 167 -4.69 10.97 -3.21
C ARG A 167 -5.28 9.63 -2.80
N MET A 168 -4.57 8.52 -3.03
CA MET A 168 -4.95 7.18 -2.60
C MET A 168 -5.09 7.10 -1.08
N ILE A 169 -4.05 7.51 -0.34
CA ILE A 169 -4.02 7.46 1.14
C ILE A 169 -5.19 8.26 1.71
N LEU A 170 -5.37 9.51 1.24
CA LEU A 170 -6.47 10.37 1.69
C LEU A 170 -7.85 9.74 1.45
N PHE A 171 -8.04 9.10 0.30
CA PHE A 171 -9.28 8.40 0.01
C PHE A 171 -9.49 7.21 0.97
N LEU A 172 -8.48 6.37 1.18
CA LEU A 172 -8.57 5.19 2.04
C LEU A 172 -8.82 5.58 3.51
N GLU A 173 -8.16 6.62 3.99
CA GLU A 173 -8.39 7.18 5.33
C GLU A 173 -9.80 7.76 5.47
N SER A 174 -10.34 8.38 4.41
CA SER A 174 -11.72 8.91 4.43
C SER A 174 -12.79 7.82 4.60
N ILE A 175 -12.47 6.57 4.24
CA ILE A 175 -13.31 5.39 4.47
C ILE A 175 -12.86 4.57 5.68
N GLY A 176 -11.95 5.12 6.49
CA GLY A 176 -11.54 4.57 7.78
C GLY A 176 -10.47 3.50 7.72
N ILE A 177 -9.62 3.47 6.69
CA ILE A 177 -8.48 2.54 6.56
C ILE A 177 -7.18 3.28 6.87
N ASP A 178 -6.39 2.75 7.80
CA ASP A 178 -5.15 3.40 8.30
C ASP A 178 -3.86 2.80 7.68
N GLY A 179 -3.99 1.68 6.99
CA GLY A 179 -2.89 0.96 6.39
C GLY A 179 -3.33 -0.39 5.83
N PHE A 180 -2.35 -1.18 5.41
CA PHE A 180 -2.55 -2.53 4.92
C PHE A 180 -1.82 -3.56 5.79
N VAL A 181 -2.38 -4.76 5.85
CA VAL A 181 -1.74 -5.95 6.42
C VAL A 181 -1.83 -7.09 5.42
N TYR A 182 -0.79 -7.91 5.32
CA TYR A 182 -0.79 -9.10 4.47
C TYR A 182 0.20 -10.12 5.01
N ALA A 183 -0.02 -11.40 4.69
CA ALA A 183 0.94 -12.45 5.00
C ALA A 183 2.04 -12.43 3.93
N ASN A 184 3.30 -12.23 4.30
CA ASN A 184 4.43 -12.04 3.39
C ASN A 184 5.12 -13.38 3.09
N PHE A 185 4.96 -13.91 1.88
CA PHE A 185 5.53 -15.19 1.47
C PHE A 185 6.79 -15.02 0.63
N THR A 186 7.03 -13.82 0.13
CA THR A 186 8.24 -13.48 -0.62
C THR A 186 9.46 -13.45 0.30
N GLU A 187 9.36 -12.73 1.41
CA GLU A 187 10.50 -12.45 2.29
C GLU A 187 10.50 -13.33 3.54
N CYS A 188 9.32 -13.78 4.00
CA CYS A 188 9.18 -14.49 5.27
C CYS A 188 7.93 -15.38 5.41
N ALA A 189 7.88 -16.50 4.68
CA ALA A 189 7.00 -17.67 4.91
C ALA A 189 5.64 -17.42 5.61
N GLY A 190 4.86 -16.43 5.12
CA GLY A 190 3.50 -16.16 5.59
C GLY A 190 3.38 -15.36 6.88
N GLN A 191 4.47 -14.79 7.40
CA GLN A 191 4.40 -13.87 8.53
C GLN A 191 3.78 -12.54 8.12
N ASN A 192 2.99 -11.95 9.02
CA ASN A 192 2.34 -10.68 8.73
C ASN A 192 3.36 -9.58 8.48
N SER A 193 3.08 -8.82 7.43
CA SER A 193 3.71 -7.55 7.12
C SER A 193 2.66 -6.46 7.03
N TYR A 194 3.11 -5.23 7.23
CA TYR A 194 2.30 -4.06 7.43
C TYR A 194 2.82 -2.93 6.55
N ILE A 195 1.89 -2.18 5.97
CA ILE A 195 2.18 -0.96 5.22
C ILE A 195 1.36 0.14 5.87
N VAL A 196 2.05 1.14 6.42
CA VAL A 196 1.39 2.26 7.12
C VAL A 196 1.29 3.47 6.21
N PHE A 197 0.18 4.19 6.28
CA PHE A 197 -0.03 5.39 5.48
C PHE A 197 0.66 6.62 6.04
N ARG A 198 0.80 6.72 7.37
CA ARG A 198 1.33 7.91 8.01
C ARG A 198 2.55 7.60 8.87
N SER A 199 3.57 8.45 8.78
CA SER A 199 4.80 8.34 9.56
C SER A 199 4.56 8.40 11.07
N ASN A 200 3.55 9.17 11.50
CA ASN A 200 3.15 9.30 12.91
C ASN A 200 2.41 8.06 13.45
N ASN A 201 2.13 7.05 12.61
CA ASN A 201 1.65 5.73 13.01
C ASN A 201 2.79 4.76 13.33
N VAL A 202 4.05 5.21 13.23
CA VAL A 202 5.24 4.42 13.50
C VAL A 202 6.04 5.08 14.61
N ILE A 203 6.39 4.29 15.63
CA ILE A 203 7.32 4.70 16.68
C ILE A 203 8.57 3.85 16.58
N ARG A 204 9.70 4.52 16.39
CA ARG A 204 11.02 3.87 16.37
C ARG A 204 11.46 3.49 17.76
N LEU A 205 12.06 2.31 17.89
CA LEU A 205 12.59 1.81 19.17
C LEU A 205 14.12 1.90 19.24
N ASP A 206 14.79 2.23 18.13
CA ASP A 206 16.24 2.43 18.08
C ASP A 206 16.67 3.85 18.44
N LYS A 207 15.75 4.83 18.37
CA LYS A 207 16.00 6.21 18.78
C LYS A 207 14.72 6.95 19.17
N ASN A 208 14.88 7.93 20.05
CA ASN A 208 13.81 8.83 20.47
C ASN A 208 13.68 10.00 19.48
N VAL A 209 12.78 9.88 18.51
CA VAL A 209 12.51 10.91 17.50
C VAL A 209 11.08 11.42 17.72
N ALA A 210 10.91 12.74 17.70
CA ALA A 210 9.57 13.32 17.73
C ALA A 210 8.78 12.88 16.48
N PRO A 211 7.48 12.57 16.60
CA PRO A 211 6.67 12.24 15.43
C PRO A 211 6.75 13.36 14.39
N MET A 212 6.80 12.97 13.11
CA MET A 212 6.68 13.93 12.03
C MET A 212 5.34 14.65 12.15
N VAL A 213 5.36 15.98 12.20
CA VAL A 213 4.15 16.79 12.20
C VAL A 213 3.62 16.81 10.78
N VAL A 214 2.44 16.22 10.58
CA VAL A 214 1.72 16.26 9.30
C VAL A 214 0.78 17.46 9.35
N HIS A 215 0.97 18.41 8.45
CA HIS A 215 0.02 19.51 8.24
C HIS A 215 -0.90 19.16 7.09
N GLN A 216 -2.21 19.17 7.34
CA GLN A 216 -3.25 18.93 6.36
C GLN A 216 -4.10 20.18 6.18
N ASP A 217 -4.10 20.74 4.97
CA ASP A 217 -5.07 21.75 4.54
C ASP A 217 -6.28 21.05 3.90
N ILE A 218 -7.18 20.56 4.76
CA ILE A 218 -8.40 19.83 4.36
C ILE A 218 -9.28 20.70 3.45
N ASN A 219 -9.31 22.02 3.65
CA ASN A 219 -10.13 22.91 2.83
C ASN A 219 -9.59 23.01 1.41
N ALA A 220 -8.28 23.16 1.24
CA ALA A 220 -7.64 23.14 -0.07
C ALA A 220 -7.86 21.81 -0.80
N LEU A 221 -7.74 20.68 -0.09
CA LEU A 221 -8.01 19.35 -0.66
C LEU A 221 -9.46 19.20 -1.14
N ASN A 222 -10.43 19.63 -0.33
CA ASN A 222 -11.85 19.58 -0.68
C ASN A 222 -12.17 20.46 -1.90
N ASP A 223 -11.54 21.63 -2.01
CA ASP A 223 -11.69 22.51 -3.17
C ASP A 223 -11.17 21.86 -4.46
N ILE A 224 -9.97 21.25 -4.42
CA ILE A 224 -9.38 20.53 -5.56
C ILE A 224 -10.30 19.40 -6.02
N GLN A 225 -10.78 18.56 -5.08
CA GLN A 225 -11.69 17.46 -5.40
C GLN A 225 -13.01 17.96 -5.99
N SER A 226 -13.54 19.06 -5.47
CA SER A 226 -14.79 19.67 -5.96
C SER A 226 -14.65 20.17 -7.40
N ARG A 227 -13.54 20.84 -7.72
CA ARG A 227 -13.24 21.31 -9.09
C ARG A 227 -13.08 20.16 -10.06
N PHE A 228 -12.34 19.11 -9.70
CA PHE A 228 -12.19 17.93 -10.54
C PHE A 228 -13.55 17.26 -10.80
N LYS A 229 -14.34 17.05 -9.74
CA LYS A 229 -15.66 16.43 -9.83
C LYS A 229 -16.63 17.23 -10.71
N ALA A 230 -16.59 18.55 -10.67
CA ALA A 230 -17.42 19.41 -11.51
C ALA A 230 -17.06 19.31 -13.01
N GLY A 231 -15.78 19.07 -13.33
CA GLY A 231 -15.30 18.87 -14.71
C GLY A 231 -15.38 17.43 -15.22
N TYR A 232 -15.58 16.45 -14.32
CA TYR A 232 -15.53 15.03 -14.65
C TYR A 232 -16.65 14.62 -15.60
N ARG A 233 -16.29 13.84 -16.64
CA ARG A 233 -17.23 13.20 -17.54
C ARG A 233 -17.12 11.68 -17.39
N PRO A 234 -18.23 10.97 -17.09
CA PRO A 234 -18.22 9.52 -17.01
C PRO A 234 -17.64 8.90 -18.29
N ARG A 235 -16.71 7.96 -18.11
CA ARG A 235 -16.13 7.19 -19.21
C ARG A 235 -15.97 5.73 -18.82
N CYS A 236 -15.88 4.89 -19.82
CA CYS A 236 -15.38 3.53 -19.67
C CYS A 236 -13.88 3.50 -19.99
N MET A 237 -13.22 2.42 -19.59
CA MET A 237 -11.89 2.11 -20.10
C MET A 237 -11.96 1.79 -21.59
N ASP A 238 -10.98 2.26 -22.36
CA ASP A 238 -10.79 1.73 -23.70
C ASP A 238 -10.25 0.29 -23.66
N LYS A 239 -10.18 -0.38 -24.81
CA LYS A 239 -9.73 -1.77 -24.87
C LYS A 239 -8.31 -1.96 -24.33
N ALA A 240 -7.39 -1.05 -24.63
CA ALA A 240 -5.99 -1.17 -24.20
C ALA A 240 -5.84 -0.95 -22.70
N GLU A 241 -6.54 0.07 -22.15
CA GLU A 241 -6.66 0.27 -20.70
C GLU A 241 -7.25 -0.97 -20.04
N LYS A 242 -8.35 -1.50 -20.59
CA LYS A 242 -9.04 -2.68 -20.08
C LYS A 242 -8.14 -3.92 -20.08
N ASP A 243 -7.46 -4.20 -21.18
CA ASP A 243 -6.57 -5.36 -21.31
C ASP A 243 -5.36 -5.24 -20.37
N SER A 244 -4.77 -4.04 -20.27
CA SER A 244 -3.70 -3.76 -19.31
C SER A 244 -4.15 -4.00 -17.88
N TRP A 245 -5.38 -3.61 -17.54
CA TRP A 245 -5.92 -3.77 -16.21
C TRP A 245 -6.32 -5.19 -15.87
N ILE A 246 -6.96 -5.89 -16.80
CA ILE A 246 -7.24 -7.31 -16.66
C ILE A 246 -5.92 -8.03 -16.39
N LYS A 247 -4.87 -7.72 -17.16
CA LYS A 247 -3.53 -8.26 -16.89
C LYS A 247 -3.04 -7.91 -15.48
N LYS A 248 -3.11 -6.65 -15.03
CA LYS A 248 -2.66 -6.25 -13.68
C LYS A 248 -3.42 -6.99 -12.57
N LEU A 249 -4.74 -7.12 -12.73
CA LEU A 249 -5.57 -7.88 -11.81
C LEU A 249 -5.18 -9.36 -11.83
N HIS A 250 -4.99 -9.95 -13.02
CA HIS A 250 -4.47 -11.31 -13.14
C HIS A 250 -3.12 -11.47 -12.45
N ASP A 251 -2.12 -10.64 -12.75
CA ASP A 251 -0.81 -10.70 -12.10
C ASP A 251 -0.95 -10.66 -10.56
N PHE A 252 -1.83 -9.80 -10.04
CA PHE A 252 -2.17 -9.70 -8.62
C PHE A 252 -2.81 -10.98 -8.05
N TYR A 253 -3.69 -11.66 -8.80
CA TYR A 253 -4.35 -12.91 -8.36
C TYR A 253 -3.52 -14.18 -8.61
N ASP A 254 -2.73 -14.23 -9.69
CA ASP A 254 -1.83 -15.33 -10.07
C ASP A 254 -0.83 -15.56 -8.95
N PHE A 255 -0.35 -14.46 -8.38
CA PHE A 255 0.50 -14.48 -7.19
C PHE A 255 -0.18 -15.18 -6.00
N ARG A 256 -1.45 -14.83 -5.68
CA ARG A 256 -2.21 -15.44 -4.58
C ARG A 256 -2.43 -16.93 -4.76
N ILE A 257 -2.72 -17.37 -5.98
CA ILE A 257 -2.94 -18.80 -6.23
C ILE A 257 -1.62 -19.58 -6.10
N ALA A 258 -0.51 -19.02 -6.58
CA ALA A 258 0.82 -19.61 -6.39
C ALA A 258 1.24 -19.67 -4.91
N GLU A 259 0.85 -18.68 -4.11
CA GLU A 259 1.03 -18.62 -2.66
C GLU A 259 0.26 -19.76 -1.93
N MET A 260 -1.04 -19.89 -2.20
CA MET A 260 -1.86 -20.97 -1.60
C MET A 260 -1.35 -22.36 -2.00
N ALA A 261 -0.93 -22.54 -3.25
CA ALA A 261 -0.36 -23.81 -3.71
C ALA A 261 0.93 -24.19 -2.94
N ARG A 262 1.78 -23.20 -2.62
CA ARG A 262 2.99 -23.42 -1.82
C ARG A 262 2.67 -23.83 -0.38
N GLN A 263 1.64 -23.25 0.24
CA GLN A 263 1.20 -23.63 1.59
C GLN A 263 0.72 -25.09 1.66
N HIS A 264 -0.03 -25.54 0.66
CA HIS A 264 -0.53 -26.92 0.61
C HIS A 264 0.55 -27.97 0.33
N GLN A 265 1.66 -27.58 -0.29
CA GLN A 265 2.78 -28.48 -0.58
C GLN A 265 3.75 -28.65 0.61
N ASN A 266 3.67 -27.79 1.64
CA ASN A 266 4.55 -27.84 2.80
C ASN A 266 3.79 -27.74 4.15
N PRO A 267 2.86 -28.66 4.45
CA PRO A 267 2.06 -28.63 5.68
C PRO A 267 2.86 -28.90 6.98
N GLY A 268 4.20 -29.03 6.90
CA GLY A 268 5.08 -29.42 8.01
C GLY A 268 6.18 -28.41 8.36
N ALA A 269 6.17 -27.20 7.81
CA ALA A 269 7.16 -26.17 8.14
C ALA A 269 6.88 -25.41 9.45
N ASP A 270 5.68 -25.58 10.03
CA ASP A 270 5.36 -25.15 11.39
C ASP A 270 5.64 -26.28 12.39
N LYS A 271 6.91 -26.52 12.69
CA LYS A 271 7.38 -27.25 13.88
C LYS A 271 8.62 -26.59 14.46
#